data_AF-A0A2E4QXH1-F1
#
_entry.id   AF-A0A2E4QXH1-F1
#
_cell.length_a   1.000
_cell.length_b   1.000
_cell.length_c   1.000
_cell.angle_alpha   90.00
_cell.angle_beta   90.00
_cell.angle_gamma   90.00
#
_symmetry.space_group_name_H-M   'P 1'
#
loop_
_entity.id
_entity.type
_entity.pdbx_description
1 polymer ?
#
loop_
_entity_poly.entity_id
_entity_poly.type
_entity_poly.pdbx_seq_one_letter_code
_entity_poly.pdbx_strand_id
1 'polypeptide(L)'
;MEHQHQSSDDAKAPPISKRRGLRYGFIAFLAVAVFLIAVVIGFRDNIFRWIINPRTPFQTYVPPPEPDYSQASSWAIYPSEPPPGAWEKGWGVDVFFIHPTTYFASTQWNAPIDDAKATKRLERDILPNHARPFARAGAIYAPRYRQATLLTELNFGEDSRQSLSLAYSDILNAFDTYMNDRNRGRAIIIVGIQQGGLYAQRLLAERFNTPRMQERLVAAYLIDSAVPMDLFNTQLEGLAACEKADDFGCVVSWGVVLDGDDSEADRFRNRSKSWNEDGTLLSTTGRRLVCINPLLWSTNSDFAPKRLHRGGASASGLDSDSDPAILPGAVATQCVDGVLITDRPRESQLRRSIRLGARFKTPDFNLFYADIEDNAELRAKAAISWLLEHGARPAPPMGDSISIQDAPINEVQDALVNPSSALRGRDEDAGNNED
;
A
#
# COMPACT_ATOMS: atom_id res chain seq x y z
N MET A 1 0.89 61.05 -96.11
CA MET A 1 -0.22 60.14 -95.79
C MET A 1 0.29 59.21 -94.71
N GLU A 2 0.17 59.62 -93.45
CA GLU A 2 -0.94 59.25 -92.53
C GLU A 2 -0.89 57.77 -92.16
N HIS A 3 -0.48 57.45 -90.92
CA HIS A 3 -1.42 57.13 -89.84
C HIS A 3 -0.70 56.98 -88.50
N GLN A 4 -1.30 57.59 -87.47
CA GLN A 4 -1.00 57.40 -86.05
C GLN A 4 -1.23 55.95 -85.61
N HIS A 5 -0.49 55.48 -84.60
CA HIS A 5 -1.14 54.78 -83.49
C HIS A 5 -0.31 54.80 -82.20
N GLN A 6 -1.05 54.80 -81.11
CA GLN A 6 -0.71 55.10 -79.72
C GLN A 6 -1.16 53.90 -78.89
N SER A 7 -0.30 53.31 -78.06
CA SER A 7 -0.69 52.43 -76.92
C SER A 7 0.58 52.04 -76.16
N SER A 8 0.85 52.62 -74.99
CA SER A 8 0.45 52.17 -73.64
C SER A 8 1.57 51.38 -72.94
N ASP A 9 2.18 52.03 -71.95
CA ASP A 9 3.03 51.41 -70.94
C ASP A 9 2.22 50.38 -70.14
N ASP A 10 2.54 49.09 -70.30
CA ASP A 10 2.07 48.04 -69.39
C ASP A 10 3.19 47.66 -68.40
N ALA A 11 3.11 48.27 -67.22
CA ALA A 11 3.87 47.85 -66.05
C ALA A 11 3.43 46.45 -65.62
N LYS A 12 4.24 45.45 -65.90
CA LYS A 12 4.02 44.05 -65.51
C LYS A 12 4.17 43.90 -63.99
N ALA A 13 3.05 43.94 -63.27
CA ALA A 13 2.99 43.65 -61.83
C ALA A 13 3.58 42.25 -61.53
N PRO A 14 4.37 42.08 -60.45
CA PRO A 14 4.93 40.77 -60.09
C PRO A 14 3.82 39.79 -59.67
N PRO A 15 3.98 38.48 -59.87
CA PRO A 15 2.90 37.50 -59.71
C PRO A 15 2.51 37.33 -58.23
N ILE A 16 1.36 37.89 -57.86
CA ILE A 16 0.74 37.83 -56.51
C ILE A 16 0.27 36.39 -56.15
N SER A 17 0.25 35.44 -57.10
CA SER A 17 -0.36 34.11 -56.90
C SER A 17 0.48 33.11 -56.09
N LYS A 18 1.82 33.11 -56.21
CA LYS A 18 2.68 32.12 -55.51
C LYS A 18 2.71 32.31 -53.99
N ARG A 19 2.62 33.55 -53.49
CA ARG A 19 2.61 33.85 -52.04
C ARG A 19 1.29 33.45 -51.36
N ARG A 20 0.17 33.44 -52.09
CA ARG A 20 -1.14 33.01 -51.54
C ARG A 20 -1.21 31.50 -51.39
N GLY A 21 -0.75 30.72 -52.38
CA GLY A 21 -0.70 29.25 -52.30
C GLY A 21 0.16 28.73 -51.14
N LEU A 22 1.32 29.36 -50.90
CA LEU A 22 2.20 28.99 -49.78
C LEU A 22 1.56 29.30 -48.41
N ARG A 23 0.83 30.41 -48.31
CA ARG A 23 0.08 30.79 -47.09
C ARG A 23 -1.07 29.84 -46.80
N TYR A 24 -1.87 29.46 -47.81
CA TYR A 24 -2.94 28.48 -47.63
C TYR A 24 -2.41 27.07 -47.30
N GLY A 25 -1.29 26.67 -47.90
CA GLY A 25 -0.61 25.41 -47.55
C GLY A 25 -0.11 25.40 -46.09
N PHE A 26 0.46 26.51 -45.61
CA PHE A 26 0.90 26.64 -44.22
C PHE A 26 -0.27 26.65 -43.23
N ILE A 27 -1.38 27.34 -43.54
CA ILE A 27 -2.59 27.34 -42.71
C ILE A 27 -3.22 25.95 -42.66
N ALA A 28 -3.32 25.25 -43.80
CA ALA A 28 -3.83 23.88 -43.84
C ALA A 28 -2.94 22.92 -43.03
N PHE A 29 -1.62 23.04 -43.14
CA PHE A 29 -0.67 22.28 -42.33
C PHE A 29 -0.85 22.54 -40.83
N LEU A 30 -0.97 23.80 -40.40
CA LEU A 30 -1.23 24.15 -39.00
C LEU A 30 -2.58 23.61 -38.52
N ALA A 31 -3.64 23.70 -39.34
CA ALA A 31 -4.95 23.17 -38.98
C ALA A 31 -4.91 21.64 -38.80
N VAL A 32 -4.22 20.91 -39.70
CA VAL A 32 -4.01 19.47 -39.57
C VAL A 32 -3.16 19.15 -38.34
N ALA A 33 -2.09 19.90 -38.08
CA ALA A 33 -1.24 19.70 -36.89
C ALA A 33 -2.03 19.93 -35.59
N VAL A 34 -2.84 20.99 -35.52
CA VAL A 34 -3.72 21.27 -34.36
C VAL A 34 -4.76 20.18 -34.20
N PHE A 35 -5.37 19.70 -35.30
CA PHE A 35 -6.31 18.59 -35.27
C PHE A 35 -5.66 17.30 -34.76
N LEU A 36 -4.47 16.94 -35.26
CA LEU A 36 -3.71 15.78 -34.79
C LEU A 36 -3.33 15.91 -33.32
N ILE A 37 -2.92 17.10 -32.85
CA ILE A 37 -2.66 17.37 -31.44
C ILE A 37 -3.94 17.18 -30.61
N ALA A 38 -5.07 17.72 -31.07
CA ALA A 38 -6.36 17.57 -30.38
C ALA A 38 -6.79 16.11 -30.30
N VAL A 39 -6.59 15.32 -31.37
CA VAL A 39 -6.83 13.86 -31.38
C VAL A 39 -5.91 13.16 -30.38
N VAL A 40 -4.60 13.46 -30.38
CA VAL A 40 -3.66 12.84 -29.43
C VAL A 40 -4.03 13.19 -27.98
N ILE A 41 -4.46 14.43 -27.70
CA ILE A 41 -4.92 14.84 -26.37
C ILE A 41 -6.21 14.09 -25.99
N GLY A 42 -7.18 14.00 -26.91
CA GLY A 42 -8.46 13.32 -26.68
C GLY A 42 -8.33 11.80 -26.50
N PHE A 43 -7.38 11.16 -27.18
CA PHE A 43 -7.15 9.72 -27.14
C PHE A 43 -5.97 9.29 -26.27
N ARG A 44 -5.34 10.23 -25.53
CA ARG A 44 -4.10 9.99 -24.76
C ARG A 44 -4.19 8.76 -23.85
N ASP A 45 -5.34 8.54 -23.21
CA ASP A 45 -5.50 7.46 -22.23
C ASP A 45 -5.58 6.09 -22.91
N ASN A 46 -6.26 6.02 -24.06
CA ASN A 46 -6.35 4.81 -24.87
C ASN A 46 -4.98 4.46 -25.47
N ILE A 47 -4.26 5.48 -25.96
CA ILE A 47 -2.88 5.32 -26.44
C ILE A 47 -1.98 4.78 -25.31
N PHE A 48 -2.06 5.36 -24.11
CA PHE A 48 -1.28 4.91 -22.98
C PHE A 48 -1.59 3.46 -22.60
N ARG A 49 -2.86 3.09 -22.50
CA ARG A 49 -3.30 1.71 -22.23
C ARG A 49 -2.77 0.73 -23.27
N TRP A 50 -2.81 1.11 -24.55
CA TRP A 50 -2.25 0.29 -25.62
C TRP A 50 -0.73 0.11 -25.51
N ILE A 51 0.01 1.17 -25.14
CA ILE A 51 1.47 1.11 -24.95
C ILE A 51 1.88 0.11 -23.86
N ILE A 52 1.12 0.08 -22.75
CA ILE A 52 1.45 -0.75 -21.58
C ILE A 52 0.79 -2.13 -21.60
N ASN A 53 0.05 -2.48 -22.65
CA ASN A 53 -0.67 -3.75 -22.74
C ASN A 53 0.25 -4.94 -23.07
N PRO A 54 0.38 -5.94 -22.16
CA PRO A 54 1.00 -7.20 -22.52
C PRO A 54 0.22 -7.90 -23.63
N ARG A 55 0.94 -8.38 -24.64
CA ARG A 55 0.33 -8.97 -25.84
C ARG A 55 0.10 -10.48 -25.73
N THR A 56 0.72 -11.12 -24.74
CA THR A 56 0.60 -12.55 -24.49
C THR A 56 -0.51 -12.79 -23.47
N PRO A 57 -1.49 -13.68 -23.71
CA PRO A 57 -2.46 -14.07 -22.69
C PRO A 57 -1.77 -14.57 -21.41
N PHE A 58 -2.37 -14.36 -20.24
CA PHE A 58 -1.74 -14.74 -18.98
C PHE A 58 -1.50 -16.26 -18.88
N GLN A 59 -2.43 -17.06 -19.44
CA GLN A 59 -2.41 -18.52 -19.31
C GLN A 59 -1.30 -19.19 -20.11
N THR A 60 -0.75 -18.50 -21.12
CA THR A 60 0.38 -18.97 -21.94
C THR A 60 1.68 -18.23 -21.66
N TYR A 61 1.62 -17.23 -20.78
CA TYR A 61 2.77 -16.50 -20.28
C TYR A 61 3.45 -17.27 -19.14
N VAL A 62 4.78 -17.19 -19.08
CA VAL A 62 5.57 -17.77 -17.98
C VAL A 62 5.94 -16.63 -17.02
N PRO A 63 5.39 -16.60 -15.78
CA PRO A 63 5.76 -15.61 -14.78
C PRO A 63 7.26 -15.65 -14.43
N PRO A 64 7.82 -14.55 -13.90
CA PRO A 64 9.18 -14.58 -13.40
C PRO A 64 9.29 -15.55 -12.21
N PRO A 65 10.49 -16.03 -11.88
CA PRO A 65 10.71 -16.90 -10.73
C PRO A 65 10.12 -16.31 -9.45
N GLU A 66 9.62 -17.18 -8.57
CA GLU A 66 9.13 -16.75 -7.26
C GLU A 66 10.26 -16.19 -6.39
N PRO A 67 10.06 -15.06 -5.70
CA PRO A 67 11.04 -14.53 -4.75
C PRO A 67 11.23 -15.46 -3.55
N ASP A 68 12.47 -15.63 -3.11
CA ASP A 68 12.77 -16.27 -1.82
C ASP A 68 12.82 -15.19 -0.73
N TYR A 69 11.77 -15.09 0.09
CA TYR A 69 11.67 -14.06 1.13
C TYR A 69 12.55 -14.28 2.35
N SER A 70 13.23 -15.43 2.45
CA SER A 70 14.30 -15.62 3.43
C SER A 70 15.54 -14.77 3.09
N GLN A 71 15.67 -14.36 1.83
CA GLN A 71 16.81 -13.58 1.33
C GLN A 71 16.53 -12.08 1.35
N ALA A 72 17.48 -11.30 1.86
CA ALA A 72 17.40 -9.83 1.89
C ALA A 72 17.19 -9.21 0.50
N SER A 73 17.66 -9.85 -0.58
CA SER A 73 17.47 -9.40 -1.96
C SER A 73 16.01 -9.37 -2.43
N SER A 74 15.13 -10.11 -1.77
CA SER A 74 13.68 -10.13 -2.04
C SER A 74 12.94 -8.98 -1.34
N TRP A 75 13.67 -8.05 -0.71
CA TRP A 75 13.11 -6.93 0.01
C TRP A 75 13.67 -5.61 -0.52
N ALA A 76 12.82 -4.59 -0.56
CA ALA A 76 13.18 -3.22 -0.92
C ALA A 76 13.60 -2.43 0.33
N ILE A 77 12.99 -2.72 1.48
CA ILE A 77 13.45 -2.29 2.81
C ILE A 77 13.45 -3.52 3.71
N TYR A 78 14.62 -3.82 4.27
CA TYR A 78 14.83 -4.93 5.18
C TYR A 78 15.91 -4.52 6.18
N PRO A 79 15.54 -4.23 7.44
CA PRO A 79 16.51 -3.90 8.47
C PRO A 79 17.60 -4.98 8.54
N SER A 80 18.86 -4.60 8.67
CA SER A 80 19.96 -5.57 8.77
C SER A 80 19.80 -6.48 9.99
N GLU A 81 19.34 -5.92 11.10
CA GLU A 81 18.96 -6.63 12.31
C GLU A 81 17.48 -6.35 12.64
N PRO A 82 16.69 -7.37 13.03
CA PRO A 82 15.35 -7.12 13.51
C PRO A 82 15.39 -6.33 14.82
N PRO A 83 14.42 -5.42 15.06
CA PRO A 83 14.29 -4.78 16.36
C PRO A 83 14.17 -5.80 17.50
N PRO A 84 14.45 -5.38 18.76
CA PRO A 84 14.24 -6.23 19.91
C PRO A 84 12.82 -6.81 19.95
N GLY A 85 12.74 -8.08 20.33
CA GLY A 85 11.46 -8.78 20.44
C GLY A 85 10.59 -8.18 21.54
N ALA A 86 9.28 -8.33 21.40
CA ALA A 86 8.34 -7.84 22.40
C ALA A 86 8.54 -8.50 23.79
N TRP A 87 9.08 -9.72 23.82
CA TRP A 87 9.47 -10.41 25.06
C TRP A 87 10.75 -9.85 25.71
N GLU A 88 11.56 -9.06 24.98
CA GLU A 88 12.87 -8.57 25.46
C GLU A 88 12.77 -7.17 26.04
N LYS A 89 12.07 -6.27 25.34
CA LYS A 89 11.97 -4.85 25.73
C LYS A 89 10.53 -4.34 25.85
N GLY A 90 9.55 -5.23 25.83
CA GLY A 90 8.13 -4.87 25.77
C GLY A 90 7.67 -4.55 24.34
N TRP A 91 6.39 -4.20 24.21
CA TRP A 91 5.77 -3.95 22.92
C TRP A 91 6.46 -2.83 22.13
N GLY A 92 6.70 -3.12 20.86
CA GLY A 92 7.06 -2.12 19.85
C GLY A 92 6.26 -2.37 18.58
N VAL A 93 6.40 -1.47 17.62
CA VAL A 93 5.68 -1.52 16.35
C VAL A 93 6.65 -1.73 15.19
N ASP A 94 6.21 -2.52 14.22
CA ASP A 94 6.82 -2.67 12.90
C ASP A 94 5.81 -2.24 11.83
N VAL A 95 6.32 -1.83 10.68
CA VAL A 95 5.51 -1.39 9.53
C VAL A 95 5.73 -2.38 8.39
N PHE A 96 4.67 -3.06 7.96
CA PHE A 96 4.71 -3.88 6.76
C PHE A 96 4.15 -3.05 5.58
N PHE A 97 5.06 -2.59 4.71
CA PHE A 97 4.77 -1.65 3.63
C PHE A 97 4.65 -2.36 2.28
N ILE A 98 3.45 -2.36 1.72
CA ILE A 98 3.12 -2.91 0.41
C ILE A 98 3.09 -1.77 -0.60
N HIS A 99 4.17 -1.68 -1.37
CA HIS A 99 4.36 -0.63 -2.37
C HIS A 99 3.34 -0.73 -3.53
N PRO A 100 3.03 0.36 -4.26
CA PRO A 100 2.20 0.31 -5.46
C PRO A 100 2.95 -0.34 -6.63
N THR A 101 2.28 -0.55 -7.75
CA THR A 101 2.99 -0.93 -8.97
C THR A 101 3.84 0.25 -9.49
N THR A 102 5.11 -0.04 -9.72
CA THR A 102 6.12 0.80 -10.39
C THR A 102 6.47 0.24 -11.76
N TYR A 103 5.84 -0.86 -12.18
CA TYR A 103 6.07 -1.55 -13.44
C TYR A 103 5.06 -1.12 -14.51
N PHE A 104 5.56 -0.36 -15.49
CA PHE A 104 4.74 0.30 -16.53
C PHE A 104 5.08 -0.21 -17.94
N ALA A 105 5.55 -1.45 -18.06
CA ALA A 105 5.91 -2.06 -19.32
C ALA A 105 4.84 -3.04 -19.81
N SER A 106 4.86 -3.30 -21.11
CA SER A 106 4.02 -4.28 -21.82
C SER A 106 4.72 -5.61 -22.06
N THR A 107 5.92 -5.81 -21.54
CA THR A 107 6.71 -7.02 -21.82
C THR A 107 6.18 -8.25 -21.10
N GLN A 108 5.61 -8.08 -19.91
CA GLN A 108 5.16 -9.16 -19.03
C GLN A 108 3.96 -8.69 -18.20
N TRP A 109 3.13 -9.62 -17.71
CA TRP A 109 2.03 -9.30 -16.80
C TRP A 109 2.50 -8.94 -15.40
N ASN A 110 3.52 -9.65 -14.90
CA ASN A 110 4.11 -9.40 -13.59
C ASN A 110 5.59 -9.08 -13.76
N ALA A 111 6.09 -8.08 -13.04
CA ALA A 111 7.48 -7.67 -13.13
C ALA A 111 8.41 -8.68 -12.42
N PRO A 112 9.59 -8.99 -12.97
CA PRO A 112 10.68 -9.53 -12.17
C PRO A 112 11.00 -8.58 -11.01
N ILE A 113 11.31 -9.13 -9.84
CA ILE A 113 11.60 -8.32 -8.64
C ILE A 113 12.86 -7.44 -8.76
N ASP A 114 13.71 -7.76 -9.73
CA ASP A 114 14.95 -7.09 -10.08
C ASP A 114 14.85 -6.27 -11.38
N ASP A 115 13.63 -6.02 -11.90
CA ASP A 115 13.46 -5.14 -13.06
C ASP A 115 14.06 -3.75 -12.76
N ALA A 116 15.06 -3.36 -13.55
CA ALA A 116 15.86 -2.18 -13.27
C ALA A 116 15.04 -0.87 -13.28
N LYS A 117 13.99 -0.77 -14.12
CA LYS A 117 13.18 0.45 -14.24
C LYS A 117 12.16 0.55 -13.11
N ALA A 118 11.53 -0.57 -12.76
CA ALA A 118 10.61 -0.67 -11.63
C ALA A 118 11.36 -0.44 -10.31
N THR A 119 12.47 -1.15 -10.11
CA THR A 119 13.35 -1.00 -8.93
C THR A 119 13.82 0.43 -8.74
N LYS A 120 14.37 1.06 -9.80
CA LYS A 120 14.82 2.46 -9.71
C LYS A 120 13.69 3.41 -9.32
N ARG A 121 12.46 3.19 -9.80
CA ARG A 121 11.30 4.02 -9.44
C ARG A 121 10.86 3.75 -8.01
N LEU A 122 10.84 2.48 -7.59
CA LEU A 122 10.50 2.09 -6.23
C LEU A 122 11.45 2.77 -5.24
N GLU A 123 12.75 2.59 -5.40
CA GLU A 123 13.77 3.11 -4.50
C GLU A 123 13.87 4.63 -4.52
N ARG A 124 13.84 5.24 -5.71
CA ARG A 124 14.08 6.67 -5.83
C ARG A 124 12.82 7.51 -5.58
N ASP A 125 11.65 7.05 -6.01
CA ASP A 125 10.44 7.86 -6.06
C ASP A 125 9.38 7.39 -5.05
N ILE A 126 9.23 6.09 -4.82
CA ILE A 126 8.13 5.56 -3.99
C ILE A 126 8.51 5.46 -2.51
N LEU A 127 9.58 4.74 -2.18
CA LEU A 127 9.95 4.49 -0.78
C LEU A 127 10.19 5.79 -0.01
N PRO A 128 10.92 6.80 -0.55
CA PRO A 128 11.15 8.04 0.18
C PRO A 128 9.87 8.83 0.43
N ASN A 129 8.88 8.76 -0.47
CA ASN A 129 7.65 9.56 -0.34
C ASN A 129 6.53 8.85 0.42
N HIS A 130 6.44 7.53 0.32
CA HIS A 130 5.26 6.77 0.77
C HIS A 130 5.57 5.77 1.88
N ALA A 131 6.79 5.24 1.97
CA ALA A 131 7.19 4.37 3.08
C ALA A 131 7.79 5.18 4.23
N ARG A 132 8.70 6.12 3.93
CA ARG A 132 9.41 6.93 4.92
C ARG A 132 8.53 7.68 5.93
N PRO A 133 7.34 8.21 5.58
CA PRO A 133 6.45 8.81 6.58
C PRO A 133 6.15 7.89 7.77
N PHE A 134 6.18 6.57 7.60
CA PHE A 134 5.91 5.61 8.67
C PHE A 134 7.14 5.26 9.51
N ALA A 135 8.33 5.77 9.18
CA ALA A 135 9.59 5.39 9.84
C ALA A 135 9.65 5.83 11.32
N ARG A 136 8.91 6.88 11.71
CA ARG A 136 8.79 7.27 13.12
C ARG A 136 7.95 6.30 13.97
N ALA A 137 7.07 5.54 13.33
CA ALA A 137 6.22 4.58 14.03
C ALA A 137 6.95 3.27 14.34
N GLY A 138 7.85 2.82 13.46
CA GLY A 138 8.53 1.54 13.63
C GLY A 138 9.45 1.16 12.47
N ALA A 139 10.12 0.02 12.60
CA ALA A 139 10.97 -0.52 11.54
C ALA A 139 10.12 -0.94 10.34
N ILE A 140 10.54 -0.52 9.14
CA ILE A 140 9.79 -0.80 7.90
C ILE A 140 10.33 -2.07 7.24
N TYR A 141 9.41 -2.95 6.85
CA TYR A 141 9.64 -4.11 6.01
C TYR A 141 8.84 -3.92 4.73
N ALA A 142 9.51 -3.85 3.59
CA ALA A 142 8.87 -3.65 2.29
C ALA A 142 9.34 -4.75 1.32
N PRO A 143 8.51 -5.75 0.99
CA PRO A 143 8.92 -6.82 0.08
C PRO A 143 9.01 -6.32 -1.36
N ARG A 144 9.91 -6.93 -2.13
CA ARG A 144 9.84 -6.92 -3.60
C ARG A 144 9.04 -8.13 -4.02
N TYR A 145 7.94 -7.88 -4.68
CA TYR A 145 7.05 -8.92 -5.18
C TYR A 145 6.91 -8.81 -6.69
N ARG A 146 6.42 -9.87 -7.35
CA ARG A 146 6.13 -9.87 -8.78
C ARG A 146 4.89 -9.01 -9.05
N GLN A 147 5.05 -7.71 -8.91
CA GLN A 147 4.01 -6.69 -9.04
C GLN A 147 3.31 -6.78 -10.40
N ALA A 148 1.98 -6.71 -10.38
CA ALA A 148 1.21 -6.71 -11.61
C ALA A 148 1.44 -5.40 -12.38
N THR A 149 1.47 -5.47 -13.71
CA THR A 149 1.62 -4.28 -14.57
C THR A 149 0.53 -3.26 -14.29
N LEU A 150 0.85 -1.97 -14.41
CA LEU A 150 -0.12 -0.89 -14.22
C LEU A 150 -1.40 -1.04 -15.07
N LEU A 151 -1.35 -1.78 -16.19
CA LEU A 151 -2.54 -2.06 -16.97
C LEU A 151 -3.64 -2.76 -16.14
N THR A 152 -3.29 -3.60 -15.17
CA THR A 152 -4.26 -4.34 -14.36
C THR A 152 -5.14 -3.42 -13.52
N GLU A 153 -4.69 -2.20 -13.20
CA GLU A 153 -5.51 -1.16 -12.56
C GLU A 153 -6.57 -0.59 -13.51
N LEU A 154 -6.34 -0.64 -14.82
CA LEU A 154 -7.12 0.08 -15.82
C LEU A 154 -8.18 -0.79 -16.53
N ASN A 155 -8.20 -2.11 -16.26
CA ASN A 155 -9.20 -3.03 -16.80
C ASN A 155 -9.59 -4.13 -15.77
N PHE A 156 -10.58 -4.96 -16.11
CA PHE A 156 -11.10 -6.06 -15.28
C PHE A 156 -11.02 -7.43 -15.98
N GLY A 157 -10.17 -7.55 -17.02
CA GLY A 157 -10.01 -8.80 -17.76
C GLY A 157 -9.42 -9.92 -16.89
N GLU A 158 -9.65 -11.16 -17.29
CA GLU A 158 -9.19 -12.35 -16.55
C GLU A 158 -7.67 -12.36 -16.37
N ASP A 159 -6.89 -11.99 -17.40
CA ASP A 159 -5.44 -11.87 -17.32
C ASP A 159 -4.98 -10.90 -16.21
N SER A 160 -5.68 -9.76 -16.07
CA SER A 160 -5.39 -8.79 -15.01
C SER A 160 -5.70 -9.37 -13.64
N ARG A 161 -6.79 -10.15 -13.51
CA ARG A 161 -7.16 -10.79 -12.24
C ARG A 161 -6.12 -11.84 -11.84
N GLN A 162 -5.70 -12.68 -12.78
CA GLN A 162 -4.67 -13.70 -12.53
C GLN A 162 -3.32 -13.07 -12.18
N SER A 163 -2.95 -11.99 -12.86
CA SER A 163 -1.75 -11.21 -12.56
C SER A 163 -1.79 -10.59 -11.16
N LEU A 164 -2.93 -10.01 -10.75
CA LEU A 164 -3.12 -9.48 -9.41
C LEU A 164 -3.10 -10.59 -8.34
N SER A 165 -3.68 -11.76 -8.62
CA SER A 165 -3.66 -12.92 -7.71
C SER A 165 -2.26 -13.48 -7.50
N LEU A 166 -1.44 -13.56 -8.56
CA LEU A 166 -0.03 -13.97 -8.46
C LEU A 166 0.78 -12.98 -7.62
N ALA A 167 0.58 -11.68 -7.84
CA ALA A 167 1.23 -10.67 -7.03
C ALA A 167 0.79 -10.75 -5.54
N TYR A 168 -0.48 -11.08 -5.28
CA TYR A 168 -0.97 -11.29 -3.91
C TYR A 168 -0.33 -12.51 -3.23
N SER A 169 -0.13 -13.63 -3.94
CA SER A 169 0.52 -14.80 -3.33
C SER A 169 1.94 -14.49 -2.86
N ASP A 170 2.66 -13.64 -3.60
CA ASP A 170 3.98 -13.15 -3.20
C ASP A 170 3.91 -12.28 -1.93
N ILE A 171 2.91 -11.39 -1.83
CA ILE A 171 2.69 -10.58 -0.62
C ILE A 171 2.38 -11.44 0.59
N LEU A 172 1.54 -12.47 0.42
CA LEU A 172 1.18 -13.39 1.48
C LEU A 172 2.41 -14.15 1.99
N ASN A 173 3.21 -14.70 1.07
CA ASN A 173 4.45 -15.40 1.40
C ASN A 173 5.46 -14.47 2.11
N ALA A 174 5.62 -13.23 1.63
CA ALA A 174 6.46 -12.23 2.28
C ALA A 174 6.00 -11.91 3.70
N PHE A 175 4.70 -11.68 3.90
CA PHE A 175 4.14 -11.36 5.20
C PHE A 175 4.33 -12.51 6.19
N ASP A 176 4.03 -13.74 5.78
CA ASP A 176 4.19 -14.92 6.62
C ASP A 176 5.66 -15.15 7.00
N THR A 177 6.58 -14.96 6.06
CA THR A 177 8.03 -15.03 6.31
C THR A 177 8.47 -13.95 7.30
N TYR A 178 8.05 -12.70 7.10
CA TYR A 178 8.33 -11.61 8.04
C TYR A 178 7.77 -11.88 9.45
N MET A 179 6.55 -12.41 9.53
CA MET A 179 5.90 -12.72 10.81
C MET A 179 6.66 -13.80 11.58
N ASN A 180 7.15 -14.82 10.89
CA ASN A 180 7.89 -15.92 11.49
C ASN A 180 9.31 -15.53 11.89
N ASP A 181 10.04 -14.84 11.01
CA ASP A 181 11.48 -14.70 11.14
C ASP A 181 11.91 -13.36 11.74
N ARG A 182 11.08 -12.32 11.63
CA ARG A 182 11.51 -10.92 11.82
C ARG A 182 10.69 -10.12 12.82
N ASN A 183 9.39 -10.30 12.84
CA ASN A 183 8.48 -9.48 13.63
C ASN A 183 8.65 -9.65 15.16
N ARG A 184 9.11 -10.82 15.63
CA ARG A 184 9.44 -11.08 17.05
C ARG A 184 8.37 -10.62 18.04
N GLY A 185 7.10 -10.90 17.71
CA GLY A 185 5.96 -10.62 18.58
C GLY A 185 5.52 -9.15 18.64
N ARG A 186 6.06 -8.27 17.78
CA ARG A 186 5.77 -6.82 17.77
C ARG A 186 4.39 -6.50 17.18
N ALA A 187 3.79 -5.40 17.57
CA ALA A 187 2.56 -4.88 16.95
C ALA A 187 2.87 -4.36 15.53
N ILE A 188 1.83 -4.20 14.69
CA ILE A 188 2.00 -4.06 13.24
C ILE A 188 1.14 -2.92 12.71
N ILE A 189 1.77 -2.04 11.91
CA ILE A 189 1.06 -1.17 10.96
C ILE A 189 1.14 -1.84 9.59
N ILE A 190 -0.01 -2.03 8.94
CA ILE A 190 -0.05 -2.45 7.53
C ILE A 190 -0.20 -1.19 6.67
N VAL A 191 0.63 -1.03 5.66
CA VAL A 191 0.49 0.09 4.71
C VAL A 191 0.40 -0.48 3.32
N GLY A 192 -0.59 -0.06 2.55
CA GLY A 192 -0.74 -0.44 1.15
C GLY A 192 -1.08 0.78 0.30
N ILE A 193 -0.28 1.01 -0.74
CA ILE A 193 -0.50 2.15 -1.65
C ILE A 193 -1.03 1.64 -2.99
N GLN A 194 -2.14 2.21 -3.49
CA GLN A 194 -2.77 1.84 -4.76
C GLN A 194 -3.03 0.33 -4.85
N GLN A 195 -2.29 -0.39 -5.70
CA GLN A 195 -2.33 -1.84 -5.84
C GLN A 195 -1.91 -2.55 -4.54
N GLY A 196 -0.95 -1.99 -3.81
CA GLY A 196 -0.57 -2.48 -2.49
C GLY A 196 -1.69 -2.38 -1.46
N GLY A 197 -2.57 -1.38 -1.60
CA GLY A 197 -3.78 -1.25 -0.78
C GLY A 197 -4.79 -2.37 -1.05
N LEU A 198 -4.94 -2.77 -2.32
CA LEU A 198 -5.76 -3.91 -2.71
C LEU A 198 -5.23 -5.22 -2.09
N TYR A 199 -3.91 -5.41 -2.05
CA TYR A 199 -3.31 -6.59 -1.40
C TYR A 199 -3.42 -6.53 0.11
N ALA A 200 -3.18 -5.37 0.72
CA ALA A 200 -3.33 -5.19 2.17
C ALA A 200 -4.78 -5.46 2.61
N GLN A 201 -5.80 -5.05 1.84
CA GLN A 201 -7.20 -5.39 2.14
C GLN A 201 -7.41 -6.90 2.30
N ARG A 202 -6.89 -7.70 1.35
CA ARG A 202 -7.02 -9.16 1.40
C ARG A 202 -6.15 -9.77 2.49
N LEU A 203 -4.96 -9.24 2.71
CA LEU A 203 -4.08 -9.66 3.79
C LEU A 203 -4.74 -9.48 5.16
N LEU A 204 -5.44 -8.36 5.38
CA LEU A 204 -6.23 -8.13 6.59
C LEU A 204 -7.31 -9.20 6.77
N ALA A 205 -8.07 -9.48 5.70
CA ALA A 205 -9.11 -10.51 5.75
C ALA A 205 -8.55 -11.92 6.06
N GLU A 206 -7.37 -12.26 5.56
CA GLU A 206 -6.79 -13.60 5.71
C GLU A 206 -5.88 -13.77 6.95
N ARG A 207 -5.30 -12.69 7.50
CA ARG A 207 -4.32 -12.76 8.61
C ARG A 207 -4.73 -12.01 9.86
N PHE A 208 -5.74 -11.14 9.79
CA PHE A 208 -6.28 -10.39 10.92
C PHE A 208 -7.74 -10.79 11.20
N ASN A 209 -8.03 -12.09 11.06
CA ASN A 209 -9.34 -12.73 11.27
C ASN A 209 -9.49 -13.39 12.65
N THR A 210 -8.53 -13.17 13.56
CA THR A 210 -8.61 -13.66 14.94
C THR A 210 -8.41 -12.49 15.91
N PRO A 211 -9.05 -12.50 17.09
CA PRO A 211 -8.88 -11.43 18.09
C PRO A 211 -7.42 -11.17 18.42
N ARG A 212 -6.61 -12.23 18.58
CA ARG A 212 -5.17 -12.11 18.86
C ARG A 212 -4.40 -11.35 17.77
N MET A 213 -4.73 -11.55 16.50
CA MET A 213 -4.07 -10.81 15.42
C MET A 213 -4.63 -9.40 15.30
N GLN A 214 -5.93 -9.21 15.51
CA GLN A 214 -6.59 -7.90 15.51
C GLN A 214 -6.03 -6.99 16.60
N GLU A 215 -5.79 -7.50 17.82
CA GLU A 215 -5.14 -6.78 18.92
C GLU A 215 -3.73 -6.29 18.56
N ARG A 216 -3.04 -6.98 17.65
CA ARG A 216 -1.68 -6.61 17.21
C ARG A 216 -1.69 -5.62 16.06
N LEU A 217 -2.85 -5.34 15.45
CA LEU A 217 -2.97 -4.31 14.43
C LEU A 217 -3.01 -2.93 15.09
N VAL A 218 -2.01 -2.10 14.81
CA VAL A 218 -2.05 -0.68 15.19
C VAL A 218 -3.01 0.06 14.27
N ALA A 219 -2.79 -0.03 12.96
CA ALA A 219 -3.69 0.50 11.95
C ALA A 219 -3.32 -0.08 10.59
N ALA A 220 -4.28 -0.09 9.66
CA ALA A 220 -4.02 -0.35 8.26
C ALA A 220 -4.25 0.89 7.40
N TYR A 221 -3.22 1.40 6.72
CA TYR A 221 -3.32 2.56 5.81
C TYR A 221 -3.41 2.09 4.36
N LEU A 222 -4.61 2.11 3.79
CA LEU A 222 -4.93 1.72 2.42
C LEU A 222 -5.11 2.97 1.55
N ILE A 223 -3.99 3.53 1.11
CA ILE A 223 -3.90 4.85 0.49
C ILE A 223 -4.04 4.73 -1.04
N ASP A 224 -4.83 5.61 -1.65
CA ASP A 224 -5.20 5.56 -3.07
C ASP A 224 -5.80 4.20 -3.48
N SER A 225 -6.46 3.54 -2.53
CA SER A 225 -7.14 2.25 -2.69
C SER A 225 -8.56 2.37 -2.12
N ALA A 226 -9.53 1.72 -2.75
CA ALA A 226 -10.92 1.80 -2.34
C ALA A 226 -11.26 0.63 -1.40
N VAL A 227 -11.80 0.95 -0.23
CA VAL A 227 -12.28 -0.04 0.75
C VAL A 227 -13.79 0.10 0.90
N PRO A 228 -14.59 -0.85 0.39
CA PRO A 228 -16.02 -0.86 0.61
C PRO A 228 -16.39 -1.07 2.09
N MET A 229 -17.31 -0.26 2.61
CA MET A 229 -17.76 -0.27 4.00
C MET A 229 -18.45 -1.57 4.42
N ASP A 230 -19.09 -2.27 3.49
CA ASP A 230 -19.76 -3.53 3.74
C ASP A 230 -18.81 -4.68 4.06
N LEU A 231 -17.51 -4.54 3.73
CA LEU A 231 -16.49 -5.54 4.10
C LEU A 231 -16.30 -5.69 5.61
N PHE A 232 -16.55 -4.66 6.41
CA PHE A 232 -16.45 -4.75 7.88
C PHE A 232 -17.53 -5.65 8.50
N ASN A 233 -18.59 -5.97 7.74
CA ASN A 233 -19.63 -6.91 8.15
C ASN A 233 -19.41 -8.32 7.56
N THR A 234 -18.32 -8.52 6.80
CA THR A 234 -18.00 -9.79 6.14
C THR A 234 -16.51 -10.12 6.31
N GLN A 235 -15.67 -9.83 5.32
CA GLN A 235 -14.27 -10.25 5.25
C GLN A 235 -13.36 -9.57 6.27
N LEU A 236 -13.74 -8.39 6.75
CA LEU A 236 -13.01 -7.61 7.75
C LEU A 236 -13.75 -7.57 9.09
N GLU A 237 -14.55 -8.60 9.40
CA GLU A 237 -15.25 -8.72 10.67
C GLU A 237 -14.29 -8.60 11.87
N GLY A 238 -14.67 -7.79 12.86
CA GLY A 238 -13.84 -7.46 14.02
C GLY A 238 -12.90 -6.26 13.81
N LEU A 239 -12.78 -5.75 12.58
CA LEU A 239 -12.14 -4.46 12.29
C LEU A 239 -13.20 -3.40 11.97
N ALA A 240 -12.80 -2.13 12.06
CA ALA A 240 -13.64 -1.00 11.67
C ALA A 240 -12.82 0.06 10.93
N ALA A 241 -13.49 1.00 10.27
CA ALA A 241 -12.83 2.23 9.83
C ALA A 241 -12.46 3.08 11.06
N CYS A 242 -11.30 3.72 11.04
CA CYS A 242 -10.91 4.62 12.13
C CYS A 242 -11.78 5.89 12.12
N GLU A 243 -12.14 6.41 13.29
CA GLU A 243 -12.99 7.61 13.43
C GLU A 243 -12.24 8.80 14.04
N LYS A 244 -11.13 8.54 14.73
CA LYS A 244 -10.27 9.53 15.39
C LYS A 244 -8.80 9.36 15.05
N ALA A 245 -8.02 10.40 15.38
CA ALA A 245 -6.59 10.45 15.14
C ALA A 245 -5.81 9.37 15.88
N ASP A 246 -6.18 9.08 17.13
CA ASP A 246 -5.53 8.13 18.03
C ASP A 246 -6.19 6.75 18.08
N ASP A 247 -7.26 6.52 17.31
CA ASP A 247 -7.84 5.19 17.15
C ASP A 247 -6.79 4.21 16.62
N PHE A 248 -6.78 3.00 17.16
CA PHE A 248 -5.95 1.89 16.71
C PHE A 248 -6.80 0.62 16.54
N GLY A 249 -6.24 -0.44 15.94
CA GLY A 249 -7.00 -1.66 15.60
C GLY A 249 -7.98 -1.45 14.43
N CYS A 250 -7.75 -0.43 13.60
CA CYS A 250 -8.71 0.04 12.61
C CYS A 250 -8.08 0.28 11.22
N VAL A 251 -8.93 0.47 10.22
CA VAL A 251 -8.56 0.67 8.81
C VAL A 251 -8.73 2.13 8.42
N VAL A 252 -7.73 2.68 7.75
CA VAL A 252 -7.70 4.00 7.14
C VAL A 252 -7.66 3.84 5.63
N SER A 253 -8.52 4.55 4.93
CA SER A 253 -8.55 4.52 3.47
C SER A 253 -8.99 5.86 2.91
N TRP A 254 -8.35 6.28 1.82
CA TRP A 254 -8.81 7.40 1.01
C TRP A 254 -8.26 7.27 -0.41
N GLY A 255 -8.93 7.90 -1.37
CA GLY A 255 -8.41 8.10 -2.73
C GLY A 255 -8.44 9.57 -3.09
N VAL A 256 -7.28 10.10 -3.50
CA VAL A 256 -7.13 11.52 -3.82
C VAL A 256 -7.68 11.83 -5.21
N VAL A 257 -8.64 12.75 -5.27
CA VAL A 257 -9.15 13.33 -6.52
C VAL A 257 -9.07 14.85 -6.46
N LEU A 258 -8.74 15.48 -7.58
CA LEU A 258 -8.74 16.94 -7.68
C LEU A 258 -10.16 17.46 -7.78
N ASP A 259 -10.43 18.57 -7.11
CA ASP A 259 -11.68 19.31 -7.27
C ASP A 259 -11.97 19.62 -8.74
N GLY A 260 -13.20 19.34 -9.17
CA GLY A 260 -13.66 19.44 -10.56
C GLY A 260 -13.32 18.26 -11.49
N ASP A 261 -12.67 17.19 -11.00
CA ASP A 261 -12.42 15.96 -11.78
C ASP A 261 -13.48 14.87 -11.51
N ASP A 262 -14.74 15.18 -11.83
CA ASP A 262 -15.90 14.30 -11.58
C ASP A 262 -15.73 12.93 -12.23
N SER A 263 -15.11 12.86 -13.42
CA SER A 263 -14.86 11.62 -14.12
C SER A 263 -13.91 10.69 -13.36
N GLU A 264 -12.89 11.25 -12.70
CA GLU A 264 -11.97 10.49 -11.87
C GLU A 264 -12.62 10.10 -10.54
N ALA A 265 -13.43 10.97 -9.93
CA ALA A 265 -14.22 10.63 -8.74
C ALA A 265 -15.18 9.45 -9.02
N ASP A 266 -15.90 9.49 -10.14
CA ASP A 266 -16.77 8.39 -10.59
C ASP A 266 -15.99 7.12 -10.90
N ARG A 267 -14.81 7.24 -11.51
CA ARG A 267 -13.93 6.10 -11.76
C ARG A 267 -13.50 5.47 -10.44
N PHE A 268 -13.05 6.26 -9.46
CA PHE A 268 -12.61 5.74 -8.18
C PHE A 268 -13.76 5.06 -7.42
N ARG A 269 -14.94 5.68 -7.37
CA ARG A 269 -16.12 5.09 -6.72
C ARG A 269 -16.59 3.79 -7.36
N ASN A 270 -16.66 3.75 -8.68
CA ASN A 270 -17.36 2.66 -9.38
C ASN A 270 -16.43 1.65 -10.06
N ARG A 271 -15.15 1.97 -10.26
CA ARG A 271 -14.22 1.11 -11.02
C ARG A 271 -12.94 0.79 -10.27
N SER A 272 -12.88 1.08 -8.98
CA SER A 272 -11.85 0.48 -8.13
C SER A 272 -12.14 -1.00 -7.93
N LYS A 273 -11.09 -1.76 -7.63
CA LYS A 273 -11.17 -3.20 -7.40
C LYS A 273 -11.30 -3.46 -5.91
N SER A 274 -12.09 -4.47 -5.57
CA SER A 274 -12.13 -5.06 -4.23
C SER A 274 -12.14 -6.57 -4.38
N TRP A 275 -11.48 -7.26 -3.46
CA TRP A 275 -11.65 -8.70 -3.32
C TRP A 275 -13.06 -9.02 -2.81
N ASN A 276 -13.53 -10.19 -3.20
CA ASN A 276 -14.73 -10.85 -2.70
C ASN A 276 -14.33 -12.07 -1.85
N GLU A 277 -15.28 -12.68 -1.15
CA GLU A 277 -15.04 -13.82 -0.24
C GLU A 277 -14.40 -15.03 -0.93
N ASP A 278 -14.77 -15.30 -2.18
CA ASP A 278 -14.24 -16.38 -3.01
C ASP A 278 -12.86 -16.06 -3.64
N GLY A 279 -12.24 -14.94 -3.25
CA GLY A 279 -10.96 -14.48 -3.80
C GLY A 279 -11.07 -13.91 -5.21
N THR A 280 -12.27 -13.66 -5.72
CA THR A 280 -12.47 -12.96 -7.00
C THR A 280 -12.37 -11.44 -6.84
N LEU A 281 -12.09 -10.75 -7.95
CA LEU A 281 -12.01 -9.28 -7.98
C LEU A 281 -13.27 -8.71 -8.63
N LEU A 282 -13.97 -7.87 -7.88
CA LEU A 282 -15.17 -7.16 -8.33
C LEU A 282 -14.91 -5.65 -8.34
N SER A 283 -15.75 -4.92 -9.09
CA SER A 283 -15.74 -3.46 -9.00
C SER A 283 -16.46 -3.00 -7.73
N THR A 284 -16.13 -1.80 -7.29
CA THR A 284 -16.78 -1.14 -6.15
C THR A 284 -18.12 -0.47 -6.51
N THR A 285 -18.65 -0.70 -7.72
CA THR A 285 -19.90 -0.08 -8.20
C THR A 285 -21.03 -0.25 -7.19
N GLY A 286 -21.67 0.87 -6.83
CA GLY A 286 -22.83 0.88 -5.93
C GLY A 286 -22.51 0.59 -4.46
N ARG A 287 -21.24 0.46 -4.08
CA ARG A 287 -20.81 0.23 -2.69
C ARG A 287 -20.32 1.54 -2.07
N ARG A 288 -20.70 1.79 -0.81
CA ARG A 288 -20.19 2.93 -0.05
C ARG A 288 -18.73 2.68 0.29
N LEU A 289 -17.85 3.63 -0.02
CA LEU A 289 -16.42 3.52 0.27
C LEU A 289 -16.06 4.23 1.58
N VAL A 290 -15.04 3.70 2.27
CA VAL A 290 -14.34 4.41 3.34
C VAL A 290 -13.63 5.64 2.75
N CYS A 291 -13.79 6.78 3.41
CA CYS A 291 -12.95 7.96 3.18
C CYS A 291 -12.61 8.55 4.54
N ILE A 292 -11.32 8.58 4.86
CA ILE A 292 -10.78 9.29 6.02
C ILE A 292 -10.02 10.50 5.52
N ASN A 293 -10.36 11.68 6.04
CA ASN A 293 -9.65 12.89 5.70
C ASN A 293 -8.32 12.97 6.49
N PRO A 294 -7.14 12.92 5.86
CA PRO A 294 -5.85 12.91 6.57
C PRO A 294 -5.53 14.22 7.29
N LEU A 295 -6.31 15.29 7.10
CA LEU A 295 -6.17 16.54 7.87
C LEU A 295 -7.00 16.53 9.16
N LEU A 296 -7.99 15.64 9.26
CA LEU A 296 -8.93 15.55 10.39
C LEU A 296 -8.86 14.19 11.12
N TRP A 297 -8.37 13.16 10.44
CA TRP A 297 -8.35 11.76 10.86
C TRP A 297 -9.72 11.20 11.26
N SER A 298 -10.75 11.65 10.55
CA SER A 298 -12.15 11.29 10.75
C SER A 298 -12.81 10.86 9.43
N THR A 299 -13.91 10.10 9.55
CA THR A 299 -14.78 9.68 8.43
C THR A 299 -15.87 10.69 8.08
N ASN A 300 -15.95 11.80 8.81
CA ASN A 300 -16.93 12.84 8.55
C ASN A 300 -16.65 13.58 7.23
N SER A 301 -17.67 14.23 6.70
CA SER A 301 -17.60 15.00 5.45
C SER A 301 -17.22 16.47 5.69
N ASP A 302 -16.59 16.78 6.82
CA ASP A 302 -16.24 18.16 7.16
C ASP A 302 -15.14 18.69 6.23
N PHE A 303 -15.27 19.95 5.84
CA PHE A 303 -14.24 20.62 5.05
C PHE A 303 -13.02 20.95 5.92
N ALA A 304 -11.85 20.45 5.53
CA ALA A 304 -10.58 20.73 6.19
C ALA A 304 -9.83 21.85 5.45
N PRO A 305 -9.75 23.07 6.00
CA PRO A 305 -9.04 24.17 5.36
C PRO A 305 -7.52 23.94 5.38
N LYS A 306 -6.82 24.55 4.40
CA LYS A 306 -5.35 24.48 4.25
C LYS A 306 -4.56 24.65 5.54
N ARG A 307 -5.00 25.51 6.46
CA ARG A 307 -4.33 25.73 7.75
C ARG A 307 -4.18 24.47 8.63
N LEU A 308 -4.95 23.41 8.37
CA LEU A 308 -4.86 22.13 9.08
C LEU A 308 -3.85 21.17 8.43
N HIS A 309 -3.45 21.42 7.18
CA HIS A 309 -2.53 20.57 6.44
C HIS A 309 -1.11 20.71 6.97
N ARG A 310 -0.60 19.66 7.65
CA ARG A 310 0.74 19.64 8.26
C ARG A 310 1.83 19.71 7.20
N GLY A 311 1.62 19.05 6.06
CA GLY A 311 2.35 19.36 4.85
C GLY A 311 2.67 18.17 3.96
N GLY A 312 2.74 18.49 2.67
CA GLY A 312 3.20 17.57 1.65
C GLY A 312 4.71 17.69 1.43
N ALA A 313 5.30 16.68 0.81
CA ALA A 313 6.72 16.67 0.50
C ALA A 313 6.99 15.93 -0.81
N SER A 314 8.08 16.31 -1.49
CA SER A 314 8.69 15.49 -2.52
C SER A 314 10.09 15.09 -2.03
N ALA A 315 10.21 13.82 -1.66
CA ALA A 315 11.44 13.19 -1.19
C ALA A 315 12.15 12.40 -2.29
N SER A 316 11.72 12.56 -3.54
CA SER A 316 12.24 11.77 -4.66
C SER A 316 13.72 12.05 -4.91
N GLY A 317 14.53 10.99 -4.87
CA GLY A 317 15.97 11.08 -5.08
C GLY A 317 16.76 11.66 -3.92
N LEU A 318 16.13 11.86 -2.75
CA LEU A 318 16.87 12.16 -1.53
C LEU A 318 17.53 10.89 -0.99
N ASP A 319 18.69 11.08 -0.37
CA ASP A 319 19.35 10.01 0.38
C ASP A 319 18.53 9.63 1.63
N SER A 320 18.73 8.41 2.14
CA SER A 320 18.01 7.90 3.32
C SER A 320 18.08 8.85 4.52
N ASP A 321 19.21 9.53 4.68
CA ASP A 321 19.53 10.34 5.85
C ASP A 321 19.11 11.81 5.68
N SER A 322 18.54 12.17 4.52
CA SER A 322 18.12 13.55 4.20
C SER A 322 16.61 13.72 4.33
N ASP A 323 16.15 14.61 5.19
CA ASP A 323 14.73 14.93 5.29
C ASP A 323 14.26 15.82 4.14
N PRO A 324 13.05 15.57 3.57
CA PRO A 324 12.51 16.44 2.54
C PRO A 324 12.01 17.77 3.12
N ALA A 325 11.94 18.79 2.26
CA ALA A 325 11.29 20.04 2.62
C ALA A 325 9.77 19.84 2.75
N ILE A 326 9.24 20.05 3.96
CA ILE A 326 7.80 19.99 4.24
C ILE A 326 7.13 21.28 3.78
N LEU A 327 6.03 21.13 3.02
CA LEU A 327 5.21 22.21 2.49
C LEU A 327 3.84 22.25 3.21
N PRO A 328 3.74 22.94 4.35
CA PRO A 328 2.48 23.08 5.08
C PRO A 328 1.46 23.89 4.26
N GLY A 329 0.18 23.65 4.50
CA GLY A 329 -0.88 24.48 3.90
C GLY A 329 -1.02 24.38 2.38
N ALA A 330 -0.41 23.39 1.73
CA ALA A 330 -0.52 23.20 0.28
C ALA A 330 -1.95 22.93 -0.20
N VAL A 331 -2.72 22.06 0.49
CA VAL A 331 -4.05 21.61 0.06
C VAL A 331 -5.11 21.72 1.16
N ALA A 332 -6.35 22.00 0.75
CA ALA A 332 -7.57 21.78 1.54
C ALA A 332 -8.22 20.48 1.06
N THR A 333 -8.96 19.82 1.94
CA THR A 333 -9.52 18.50 1.66
C THR A 333 -10.93 18.31 2.21
N GLN A 334 -11.72 17.47 1.56
CA GLN A 334 -13.03 17.06 2.04
C GLN A 334 -13.38 15.67 1.51
N CYS A 335 -13.94 14.81 2.35
CA CYS A 335 -14.51 13.55 1.90
C CYS A 335 -15.89 13.80 1.27
N VAL A 336 -16.07 13.42 0.00
CA VAL A 336 -17.32 13.51 -0.75
C VAL A 336 -17.62 12.15 -1.38
N ASP A 337 -18.72 11.53 -0.95
CA ASP A 337 -19.18 10.21 -1.44
C ASP A 337 -18.09 9.13 -1.45
N GLY A 338 -17.27 9.06 -0.40
CA GLY A 338 -16.21 8.05 -0.28
C GLY A 338 -14.94 8.36 -1.08
N VAL A 339 -14.77 9.61 -1.55
CA VAL A 339 -13.57 10.10 -2.25
C VAL A 339 -12.99 11.30 -1.51
N LEU A 340 -11.67 11.39 -1.40
CA LEU A 340 -11.00 12.55 -0.83
C LEU A 340 -10.78 13.59 -1.92
N ILE A 341 -11.61 14.62 -1.91
CA ILE A 341 -11.49 15.77 -2.82
C ILE A 341 -10.44 16.72 -2.27
N THR A 342 -9.55 17.18 -3.14
CA THR A 342 -8.44 18.09 -2.80
C THR A 342 -8.37 19.23 -3.81
N ASP A 343 -8.04 20.43 -3.36
CA ASP A 343 -7.74 21.50 -4.30
C ASP A 343 -6.34 21.31 -4.93
N ARG A 344 -6.10 21.98 -6.06
CA ARG A 344 -4.80 21.87 -6.73
C ARG A 344 -3.73 22.62 -5.94
N PRO A 345 -2.63 21.97 -5.49
CA PRO A 345 -1.58 22.64 -4.74
C PRO A 345 -0.92 23.75 -5.59
N ARG A 346 -0.42 24.80 -4.94
CA ARG A 346 0.26 25.92 -5.64
C ARG A 346 1.70 25.54 -5.98
N GLU A 347 2.28 24.70 -5.16
CA GLU A 347 3.66 24.25 -5.16
C GLU A 347 3.85 23.24 -6.30
N SER A 348 4.74 23.56 -7.24
CA SER A 348 4.93 22.73 -8.43
C SER A 348 5.45 21.33 -8.12
N GLN A 349 6.21 21.17 -7.03
CA GLN A 349 6.72 19.88 -6.55
C GLN A 349 5.64 18.94 -6.01
N LEU A 350 4.44 19.44 -5.71
CA LEU A 350 3.28 18.64 -5.29
C LEU A 350 2.25 18.48 -6.42
N ARG A 351 2.66 18.74 -7.68
CA ARG A 351 1.78 18.60 -8.85
C ARG A 351 2.19 17.40 -9.67
N ARG A 352 1.20 16.59 -10.05
CA ARG A 352 1.41 15.49 -11.00
C ARG A 352 1.96 16.02 -12.32
N SER A 353 2.89 15.26 -12.90
CA SER A 353 3.43 15.53 -14.24
C SER A 353 2.32 15.51 -15.29
N ILE A 354 2.47 16.33 -16.33
CA ILE A 354 1.58 16.32 -17.51
C ILE A 354 1.93 15.24 -18.55
N ARG A 355 2.96 14.42 -18.27
CA ARG A 355 3.39 13.33 -19.16
C ARG A 355 2.30 12.29 -19.34
N LEU A 356 2.34 11.62 -20.49
CA LEU A 356 1.41 10.53 -20.84
C LEU A 356 1.34 9.47 -19.72
N GLY A 357 0.12 9.18 -19.28
CA GLY A 357 -0.16 8.19 -18.24
C GLY A 357 0.23 8.59 -16.81
N ALA A 358 0.74 9.80 -16.57
CA ALA A 358 1.14 10.25 -15.23
C ALA A 358 -0.01 10.24 -14.21
N ARG A 359 -1.26 10.45 -14.67
CA ARG A 359 -2.44 10.41 -13.80
C ARG A 359 -2.74 9.02 -13.22
N PHE A 360 -2.29 7.94 -13.85
CA PHE A 360 -2.54 6.57 -13.39
C PHE A 360 -1.43 6.06 -12.46
N LYS A 361 -0.31 6.77 -12.36
CA LYS A 361 0.86 6.37 -11.58
C LYS A 361 0.77 6.97 -10.19
N THR A 362 1.26 6.27 -9.18
CA THR A 362 1.53 6.90 -7.88
C THR A 362 2.51 8.07 -8.07
N PRO A 363 2.23 9.25 -7.48
CA PRO A 363 3.08 10.42 -7.64
C PRO A 363 4.44 10.24 -6.95
N ASP A 364 5.43 10.96 -7.46
CA ASP A 364 6.80 11.11 -6.94
C ASP A 364 6.88 12.19 -5.82
N PHE A 365 5.77 12.35 -5.12
CA PHE A 365 5.58 13.19 -3.94
C PHE A 365 4.44 12.58 -3.10
N ASN A 366 4.32 13.01 -1.86
CA ASN A 366 3.20 12.67 -1.00
C ASN A 366 2.53 13.96 -0.52
N LEU A 367 1.23 14.10 -0.81
CA LEU A 367 0.47 15.28 -0.38
C LEU A 367 0.38 15.39 1.13
N PHE A 368 0.36 14.28 1.85
CA PHE A 368 0.07 14.21 3.29
C PHE A 368 1.27 13.66 4.08
N TYR A 369 2.49 13.94 3.62
CA TYR A 369 3.72 13.37 4.18
C TYR A 369 3.81 13.58 5.69
N ALA A 370 3.74 14.83 6.14
CA ALA A 370 3.86 15.18 7.56
C ALA A 370 2.60 14.78 8.35
N ASP A 371 1.41 14.86 7.73
CA ASP A 371 0.17 14.42 8.36
C ASP A 371 0.24 12.92 8.71
N ILE A 372 0.68 12.08 7.76
CA ILE A 372 0.86 10.63 7.95
C ILE A 372 1.93 10.34 8.99
N GLU A 373 3.06 11.05 8.93
CA GLU A 373 4.17 10.86 9.88
C GLU A 373 3.72 11.07 11.32
N ASP A 374 3.06 12.20 11.59
CA ASP A 374 2.53 12.51 12.92
C ASP A 374 1.47 11.50 13.36
N ASN A 375 0.57 11.08 12.45
CA ASN A 375 -0.53 10.17 12.80
C ASN A 375 -0.08 8.74 13.05
N ALA A 376 0.83 8.21 12.22
CA ALA A 376 1.36 6.88 12.40
C ALA A 376 2.13 6.76 13.73
N GLU A 377 2.91 7.80 14.08
CA GLU A 377 3.59 7.88 15.38
C GLU A 377 2.59 7.95 16.54
N LEU A 378 1.54 8.78 16.43
CA LEU A 378 0.49 8.90 17.44
C LEU A 378 -0.19 7.55 17.71
N ARG A 379 -0.61 6.84 16.66
CA ARG A 379 -1.30 5.55 16.80
C ARG A 379 -0.39 4.45 17.31
N ALA A 380 0.87 4.42 16.88
CA ALA A 380 1.85 3.50 17.42
C ALA A 380 2.01 3.70 18.94
N LYS A 381 2.11 4.95 19.40
CA LYS A 381 2.20 5.26 20.84
C LYS A 381 0.92 4.88 21.59
N ALA A 382 -0.26 5.19 21.05
CA ALA A 382 -1.53 4.82 21.66
C ALA A 382 -1.67 3.29 21.79
N ALA A 383 -1.41 2.55 20.71
CA ALA A 383 -1.49 1.09 20.70
C ALA A 383 -0.46 0.44 21.63
N ILE A 384 0.79 0.90 21.65
CA ILE A 384 1.82 0.39 22.59
C ILE A 384 1.38 0.63 24.03
N SER A 385 0.87 1.83 24.35
CA SER A 385 0.42 2.16 25.71
C SER A 385 -0.69 1.20 26.15
N TRP A 386 -1.67 0.97 25.29
CA TRP A 386 -2.75 0.01 25.57
C TRP A 386 -2.24 -1.43 25.71
N LEU A 387 -1.35 -1.88 24.82
CA LEU A 387 -0.79 -3.25 24.82
C LEU A 387 0.09 -3.52 26.04
N LEU A 388 0.76 -2.51 26.61
CA LEU A 388 1.53 -2.65 27.84
C LEU A 388 0.63 -2.91 29.05
N GLU A 389 -0.58 -2.36 29.05
CA GLU A 389 -1.56 -2.49 30.13
C GLU A 389 -2.45 -3.73 29.98
N HIS A 390 -2.87 -4.06 28.76
CA HIS A 390 -3.91 -5.06 28.48
C HIS A 390 -3.42 -6.22 27.62
N GLY A 391 -2.35 -6.03 26.85
CA GLY A 391 -1.89 -6.99 25.84
C GLY A 391 -1.16 -8.18 26.46
N ALA A 392 -1.43 -9.38 25.93
CA ALA A 392 -0.71 -10.58 26.31
C ALA A 392 0.77 -10.47 25.92
N ARG A 393 1.67 -10.47 26.90
CA ARG A 393 3.11 -10.42 26.62
C ARG A 393 3.53 -11.65 25.80
N PRO A 394 4.18 -11.46 24.63
CA PRO A 394 4.68 -12.59 23.88
C PRO A 394 5.66 -13.39 24.73
N ALA A 395 5.50 -14.72 24.75
CA ALA A 395 6.46 -15.59 25.40
C ALA A 395 7.80 -15.58 24.62
N PRO A 396 8.94 -15.69 25.30
CA PRO A 396 10.20 -15.97 24.61
C PRO A 396 10.06 -17.25 23.78
N PRO A 397 10.77 -17.36 22.65
CA PRO A 397 10.85 -18.63 21.92
C PRO A 397 11.34 -19.73 22.87
N MET A 398 10.75 -20.92 22.78
CA MET A 398 11.20 -22.06 23.57
C MET A 398 12.67 -22.35 23.25
N GLY A 399 13.51 -22.43 24.28
CA GLY A 399 14.91 -22.85 24.12
C GLY A 399 15.02 -24.31 23.68
N ASP A 400 16.22 -24.74 23.32
CA ASP A 400 16.49 -26.12 22.96
C ASP A 400 15.98 -27.08 24.05
N SER A 401 15.26 -28.13 23.65
CA SER A 401 14.79 -29.15 24.58
C SER A 401 16.00 -29.83 25.23
N ILE A 402 16.22 -29.56 26.51
CA ILE A 402 17.23 -30.28 27.28
C ILE A 402 16.68 -31.69 27.50
N SER A 403 17.24 -32.69 26.83
CA SER A 403 17.00 -34.09 27.14
C SER A 403 17.55 -34.36 28.54
N ILE A 404 16.66 -34.45 29.53
CA ILE A 404 17.02 -34.91 30.87
C ILE A 404 17.34 -36.40 30.72
N GLN A 405 18.58 -36.81 31.04
CA GLN A 405 18.90 -38.23 31.17
C GLN A 405 18.05 -38.81 32.32
N ASP A 406 17.30 -39.87 32.04
CA ASP A 406 16.53 -40.58 33.05
C ASP A 406 17.45 -40.96 34.21
N ALA A 407 17.07 -40.54 35.42
CA ALA A 407 17.80 -40.90 36.63
C ALA A 407 17.79 -42.43 36.76
N PRO A 408 18.93 -43.07 37.10
CA PRO A 408 18.96 -44.52 37.25
C PRO A 408 17.96 -44.94 38.34
N ILE A 409 17.00 -45.78 37.94
CA ILE A 409 16.07 -46.44 38.85
C ILE A 409 16.93 -47.40 39.68
N ASN A 410 17.26 -47.02 40.90
CA ASN A 410 17.80 -47.96 41.87
C ASN A 410 16.63 -48.81 42.38
N GLU A 411 16.49 -50.03 41.87
CA GLU A 411 15.66 -51.04 42.52
C GLU A 411 16.14 -51.21 43.96
N VAL A 412 15.27 -50.92 44.92
CA VAL A 412 15.50 -51.27 46.32
C VAL A 412 15.37 -52.78 46.41
N GLN A 413 16.48 -53.48 46.68
CA GLN A 413 16.41 -54.89 47.02
C GLN A 413 15.65 -55.05 48.34
N ASP A 414 14.48 -55.66 48.28
CA ASP A 414 13.69 -56.03 49.47
C ASP A 414 14.55 -56.88 50.41
N ALA A 415 14.89 -56.32 51.57
CA ALA A 415 15.48 -57.07 52.64
C ALA A 415 14.50 -58.17 53.07
N LEU A 416 14.94 -59.43 52.95
CA LEU A 416 14.23 -60.62 53.41
C LEU A 416 13.82 -60.46 54.89
N VAL A 417 12.58 -60.05 55.13
CA VAL A 417 11.96 -60.05 56.47
C VAL A 417 11.60 -61.49 56.79
N ASN A 418 12.34 -62.07 57.74
CA ASN A 418 12.17 -63.42 58.26
C ASN A 418 11.00 -63.41 59.29
N PRO A 419 9.85 -64.05 59.03
CA PRO A 419 8.68 -63.94 59.89
C PRO A 419 8.71 -65.03 60.97
N SER A 420 9.41 -64.79 62.07
CA SER A 420 9.29 -65.64 63.26
C SER A 420 9.72 -64.94 64.54
N SER A 421 9.07 -63.83 64.89
CA SER A 421 9.01 -63.41 66.30
C SER A 421 7.90 -62.40 66.56
N ALA A 422 7.01 -62.79 67.49
CA ALA A 422 6.26 -61.93 68.42
C ALA A 422 4.74 -61.85 68.20
N LEU A 423 4.07 -62.96 68.53
CA LEU A 423 2.79 -62.93 69.22
C LEU A 423 2.99 -62.44 70.66
N ARG A 424 2.39 -61.28 71.01
CA ARG A 424 2.02 -60.73 72.34
C ARG A 424 1.90 -59.23 72.11
N GLY A 425 0.74 -58.58 72.13
CA GLY A 425 -0.41 -58.74 73.00
C GLY A 425 -0.57 -57.41 73.74
N ARG A 426 -1.71 -56.73 73.54
CA ARG A 426 -2.42 -55.82 74.45
C ARG A 426 -3.26 -54.81 73.66
N ASP A 427 -4.56 -55.02 73.79
CA ASP A 427 -5.59 -53.99 73.91
C ASP A 427 -5.11 -52.81 74.78
N GLU A 428 -5.45 -51.58 74.40
CA GLU A 428 -6.36 -50.76 75.22
C GLU A 428 -6.75 -49.45 74.51
N ASP A 429 -8.00 -49.13 74.77
CA ASP A 429 -8.86 -48.14 74.15
C ASP A 429 -8.51 -46.69 74.50
N ALA A 430 -9.05 -45.82 73.65
CA ALA A 430 -9.10 -44.38 73.80
C ALA A 430 -9.91 -43.94 75.04
N GLY A 431 -9.43 -42.91 75.72
CA GLY A 431 -10.17 -42.15 76.73
C GLY A 431 -9.90 -40.65 76.58
N ASN A 432 -10.95 -39.92 76.19
CA ASN A 432 -11.28 -38.52 76.45
C ASN A 432 -10.27 -37.63 77.21
N ASN A 433 -10.09 -36.39 76.73
CA ASN A 433 -10.72 -35.25 77.42
C ASN A 433 -10.65 -33.95 76.61
N GLU A 434 -11.73 -33.18 76.80
CA GLU A 434 -12.00 -31.81 76.40
C GLU A 434 -11.01 -30.82 77.04
N ASP A 435 -10.63 -29.78 76.28
CA ASP A 435 -10.90 -28.35 76.58
C ASP A 435 -10.39 -27.43 75.44
#